data_AF-A0A2I0QAD8-F1
#
_entry.id   AF-A0A2I0QAD8-F1
#
_cell.length_a   1.000
_cell.length_b   1.000
_cell.length_c   1.000
_cell.angle_alpha   90.00
_cell.angle_beta   90.00
_cell.angle_gamma   90.00
#
_symmetry.space_group_name_H-M   'P 1'
#
loop_
_entity.id
_entity.type
_entity.pdbx_description
1 polymer ?
#
loop_
_entity_poly.entity_id
_entity_poly.type
_entity_poly.pdbx_seq_one_letter_code
_entity_poly.pdbx_strand_id
1 'polypeptide(L)'
;MIDTGSTGFMLLATSLVMLMTPGLAFFYGGLASKRNILGIMIQSFVSLGWTTVLWVLFGYSLCFSGGEGAIIGDFSKAFLQGINSDSMYTNGKIPEFVFFAYQMMFAIITPALITGAFVNRINFKAYLIYLTVWQIFVYYPFVHMIWGGGLLAQWGVLDFAGGIVVHAT
;
A
#
# COMPACT_ATOMS: atom_id res chain seq x y z
N MET A 1 -3.91 -15.52 21.82
CA MET A 1 -3.73 -16.78 21.05
C MET A 1 -4.06 -16.46 19.60
N ILE A 2 -3.21 -16.85 18.66
CA ILE A 2 -3.43 -16.57 17.22
C ILE A 2 -4.67 -17.31 16.74
N ASP A 3 -5.56 -16.61 16.05
CA ASP A 3 -6.67 -17.21 15.32
C ASP A 3 -6.15 -17.72 13.96
N THR A 4 -5.99 -19.03 13.84
CA THR A 4 -5.44 -19.67 12.64
C THR A 4 -6.36 -19.52 11.42
N GLY A 5 -7.68 -19.48 11.61
CA GLY A 5 -8.65 -19.30 10.53
C GLY A 5 -8.58 -17.89 9.96
N SER A 6 -8.63 -16.88 10.84
CA SER A 6 -8.47 -15.48 10.45
C SER A 6 -7.11 -15.21 9.82
N THR A 7 -6.03 -15.77 10.39
CA THR A 7 -4.67 -15.60 9.86
C THR A 7 -4.51 -16.25 8.49
N GLY A 8 -5.02 -17.47 8.29
CA GLY A 8 -4.99 -18.16 7.01
C GLY A 8 -5.77 -17.42 5.93
N PHE A 9 -6.95 -16.90 6.26
CA PHE A 9 -7.73 -16.07 5.34
C PHE A 9 -6.98 -14.79 4.96
N MET A 10 -6.35 -14.10 5.91
CA MET A 10 -5.59 -12.89 5.62
C MET A 10 -4.37 -13.14 4.74
N LEU A 11 -3.68 -14.27 4.89
CA LEU A 11 -2.58 -14.66 3.99
C LEU A 11 -3.07 -14.95 2.57
N LEU A 12 -4.21 -15.63 2.43
CA LEU A 12 -4.84 -15.85 1.14
C LEU A 12 -5.26 -14.51 0.51
N ALA A 13 -5.92 -13.64 1.27
CA ALA A 13 -6.34 -12.32 0.82
C ALA A 13 -5.13 -11.47 0.38
N THR A 14 -4.05 -11.46 1.16
CA THR A 14 -2.79 -10.79 0.79
C THR A 14 -2.25 -11.29 -0.56
N SER A 15 -2.26 -12.61 -0.77
CA SER A 15 -1.81 -13.21 -2.03
C SER A 15 -2.68 -12.81 -3.22
N LEU A 16 -3.99 -12.70 -3.02
CA LEU A 16 -4.92 -12.24 -4.05
C LEU A 16 -4.71 -10.75 -4.40
N VAL A 17 -4.49 -9.90 -3.40
CA VAL A 17 -4.19 -8.46 -3.64
C VAL A 17 -2.84 -8.31 -4.35
N MET A 18 -1.84 -9.11 -4.00
CA MET A 18 -0.55 -9.14 -4.70
C MET A 18 -0.74 -9.44 -6.19
N LEU A 19 -1.60 -10.41 -6.53
CA LEU A 19 -1.92 -10.81 -7.92
C LEU A 19 -2.55 -9.66 -8.74
N MET A 20 -3.16 -8.68 -8.10
CA MET A 20 -3.69 -7.51 -8.80
C MET A 20 -2.58 -6.67 -9.45
N THR A 21 -1.35 -6.69 -8.93
CA THR A 21 -0.22 -5.92 -9.51
C THR A 21 0.21 -6.44 -10.90
N PRO A 22 0.47 -7.75 -11.10
CA PRO A 22 0.66 -8.29 -12.45
C PRO A 22 -0.64 -8.25 -13.27
N GLY A 23 -1.81 -8.39 -12.65
CA GLY A 23 -3.10 -8.16 -13.32
C GLY A 23 -3.19 -6.76 -13.94
N LEU A 24 -2.72 -5.74 -13.23
CA LEU A 24 -2.65 -4.36 -13.69
C LEU A 24 -1.67 -4.20 -14.85
N ALA A 25 -0.51 -4.87 -14.78
CA ALA A 25 0.48 -4.88 -15.86
C ALA A 25 -0.14 -5.41 -17.16
N PHE A 26 -0.94 -6.48 -17.09
CA PHE A 26 -1.65 -7.02 -18.25
C PHE A 26 -2.81 -6.14 -18.69
N PHE A 27 -3.55 -5.54 -17.75
CA PHE A 27 -4.65 -4.65 -18.06
C PHE A 27 -4.17 -3.42 -18.84
N TYR A 28 -3.22 -2.65 -18.31
CA TYR A 28 -2.67 -1.49 -19.01
C TYR A 28 -1.79 -1.88 -20.20
N GLY A 29 -1.08 -3.01 -20.11
CA GLY A 29 -0.32 -3.55 -21.25
C GLY A 29 -1.21 -3.88 -22.45
N GLY A 30 -2.40 -4.45 -22.21
CA GLY A 30 -3.38 -4.75 -23.26
C GLY A 30 -4.06 -3.52 -23.85
N LEU A 31 -4.24 -2.46 -23.06
CA LEU A 31 -4.80 -1.18 -23.53
C LEU A 31 -3.77 -0.30 -24.25
N ALA A 32 -2.48 -0.52 -23.99
CA ALA A 32 -1.41 0.26 -24.60
C ALA A 32 -1.02 -0.25 -26.00
N SER A 33 -0.45 0.65 -26.80
CA SER A 33 0.12 0.26 -28.09
C SER A 33 1.26 -0.75 -27.90
N LYS A 34 1.39 -1.71 -28.84
CA LYS A 34 2.39 -2.80 -28.79
C LYS A 34 3.82 -2.37 -28.43
N ARG A 35 4.25 -1.19 -28.85
CA ARG A 35 5.59 -0.63 -28.56
C ARG A 35 5.85 -0.40 -27.07
N ASN A 36 4.79 -0.25 -26.26
CA ASN A 36 4.84 0.31 -24.93
C ASN A 36 4.47 -0.69 -23.82
N ILE A 37 4.10 -1.92 -24.21
CA ILE A 37 3.72 -3.00 -23.28
C ILE A 37 4.84 -3.27 -22.28
N LEU A 38 6.08 -3.40 -22.76
CA LEU A 38 7.25 -3.67 -21.91
C LEU A 38 7.46 -2.57 -20.85
N GLY A 39 7.24 -1.30 -21.22
CA GLY A 39 7.39 -0.18 -20.31
C GLY A 39 6.39 -0.24 -19.14
N ILE A 40 5.14 -0.55 -19.44
CA ILE A 40 4.08 -0.70 -18.43
C ILE A 40 4.38 -1.88 -17.50
N MET A 41 4.77 -3.02 -18.07
CA MET A 41 5.12 -4.19 -17.27
C MET A 41 6.26 -3.88 -16.30
N ILE A 42 7.33 -3.25 -16.78
CA ILE A 42 8.46 -2.84 -15.93
C ILE A 42 8.00 -1.88 -14.83
N GLN A 43 7.16 -0.88 -15.15
CA GLN A 43 6.65 0.06 -14.16
C GLN A 43 5.87 -0.66 -13.05
N SER A 44 4.97 -1.59 -13.40
CA SER A 44 4.21 -2.36 -12.40
C SER A 44 5.12 -3.18 -11.47
N PHE A 45 6.12 -3.89 -12.01
CA PHE A 45 7.05 -4.66 -11.19
C PHE A 45 8.00 -3.78 -10.36
N VAL A 46 8.37 -2.60 -10.89
CA VAL A 46 9.18 -1.64 -10.14
C VAL A 46 8.39 -1.04 -8.99
N SER A 47 7.08 -0.79 -9.15
CA SER A 47 6.22 -0.42 -8.02
C SER A 47 6.27 -1.48 -6.92
N LEU A 48 6.20 -2.76 -7.28
CA LEU A 48 6.27 -3.87 -6.33
C LEU A 48 7.56 -3.83 -5.50
N GLY A 49 8.73 -3.70 -6.15
CA GLY A 49 10.01 -3.66 -5.45
C GLY A 49 10.24 -2.36 -4.68
N TRP A 50 10.06 -1.21 -5.34
CA TRP A 50 10.38 0.11 -4.78
C TRP A 50 9.45 0.47 -3.62
N THR A 51 8.15 0.26 -3.77
CA THR A 51 7.17 0.57 -2.72
C THR A 51 7.34 -0.37 -1.53
N THR A 52 7.73 -1.64 -1.73
CA THR A 52 8.09 -2.55 -0.63
C THR A 52 9.22 -1.97 0.23
N VAL A 53 10.26 -1.43 -0.40
CA VAL A 53 11.38 -0.80 0.32
C VAL A 53 10.87 0.39 1.14
N LEU A 54 10.13 1.32 0.54
CA LEU A 54 9.59 2.48 1.27
C LEU A 54 8.67 2.06 2.42
N TRP A 55 7.84 1.03 2.20
CA TRP A 55 6.92 0.50 3.19
C TRP A 55 7.63 -0.04 4.43
N VAL A 56 8.69 -0.83 4.24
CA VAL A 56 9.53 -1.37 5.32
C VAL A 56 10.30 -0.26 6.03
N LEU A 57 10.88 0.69 5.27
CA LEU A 57 11.71 1.75 5.86
C LEU A 57 10.89 2.62 6.81
N PHE A 58 9.73 3.11 6.38
CA PHE A 58 8.91 4.00 7.20
C PHE A 58 7.42 4.03 6.83
N GLY A 59 7.02 3.56 5.65
CA GLY A 59 5.65 3.70 5.16
C GLY A 59 4.60 3.07 6.07
N TYR A 60 4.88 1.86 6.58
CA TYR A 60 3.97 1.21 7.54
C TYR A 60 3.81 2.03 8.83
N SER A 61 4.91 2.58 9.34
CA SER A 61 4.90 3.43 10.54
C SER A 61 4.02 4.66 10.32
N LEU A 62 4.29 5.42 9.26
CA LEU A 62 3.51 6.63 8.95
C LEU A 62 2.01 6.37 8.77
N CYS A 63 1.62 5.15 8.40
CA CYS A 63 0.23 4.73 8.24
C CYS A 63 -0.41 4.24 9.55
N PHE A 64 0.29 3.39 10.31
CA PHE A 64 -0.29 2.55 11.36
C PHE A 64 0.45 2.65 12.71
N SER A 65 1.19 3.74 12.96
CA SER A 65 1.79 4.04 14.26
C SER A 65 1.39 5.42 14.80
N GLY A 66 1.04 5.45 16.09
CA GLY A 66 0.73 6.67 16.83
C GLY A 66 -0.38 7.53 16.23
N GLY A 67 -0.45 8.80 16.64
CA GLY A 67 -1.16 9.84 15.87
C GLY A 67 -2.69 9.79 15.84
N GLU A 68 -3.37 9.44 16.92
CA GLU A 68 -4.84 9.43 16.91
C GLU A 68 -5.42 10.83 16.57
N GLY A 69 -6.27 10.90 15.54
CA GLY A 69 -6.81 12.15 15.00
C GLY A 69 -5.84 13.00 14.16
N ALA A 70 -4.60 12.55 13.94
CA ALA A 70 -3.61 13.26 13.13
C ALA A 70 -3.77 12.97 11.62
N ILE A 71 -3.03 13.73 10.79
CA ILE A 71 -2.97 13.51 9.34
C ILE A 71 -1.95 12.42 8.99
N ILE A 72 -0.90 12.26 9.79
CA ILE A 72 0.15 11.26 9.58
C ILE A 72 0.59 10.68 10.92
N GLY A 73 0.99 9.41 10.91
CA GLY A 73 1.56 8.73 12.06
C GLY A 73 2.98 9.19 12.38
N ASP A 74 3.69 8.37 13.15
CA ASP A 74 5.05 8.63 13.58
C ASP A 74 6.07 7.63 12.97
N PHE A 75 7.32 7.66 13.45
CA PHE A 75 8.39 6.75 13.01
C PHE A 75 8.70 5.63 14.01
N SER A 76 7.83 5.38 15.00
CA SER A 76 8.08 4.40 16.07
C SER A 76 8.16 2.95 15.58
N LYS A 77 7.57 2.65 14.42
CA LYS A 77 7.61 1.33 13.75
C LYS A 77 8.43 1.34 12.46
N ALA A 78 9.25 2.37 12.25
CA ALA A 78 10.17 2.40 11.11
C ALA A 78 11.07 1.15 11.14
N PHE A 79 11.43 0.61 9.97
CA PHE A 79 12.21 -0.64 9.86
C PHE A 79 11.59 -1.84 10.57
N LEU A 80 10.25 -1.87 10.73
CA LEU A 80 9.53 -2.89 11.51
C LEU A 80 9.93 -2.90 13.00
N GLN A 81 10.45 -1.79 13.52
CA GLN A 81 10.86 -1.71 14.92
C GLN A 81 9.68 -1.98 15.86
N GLY A 82 9.89 -2.89 16.82
CA GLY A 82 8.86 -3.29 17.79
C GLY A 82 7.81 -4.29 17.24
N ILE A 83 7.93 -4.73 15.99
CA ILE A 83 7.08 -5.76 15.39
C ILE A 83 7.81 -7.10 15.43
N ASN A 84 7.42 -7.94 16.39
CA ASN A 84 7.99 -9.27 16.61
C ASN A 84 6.99 -10.36 16.21
N SER A 85 7.39 -11.63 16.30
CA SER A 85 6.49 -12.78 16.05
C SER A 85 5.26 -12.80 16.95
N ASP A 86 5.35 -12.19 18.12
CA ASP A 86 4.27 -12.11 19.12
C ASP A 86 3.44 -10.83 19.03
N SER A 87 3.81 -9.89 18.14
CA SER A 87 3.06 -8.66 17.94
C SER A 87 1.76 -8.96 17.20
N MET A 88 0.63 -8.53 17.77
CA MET A 88 -0.70 -8.85 17.26
C MET A 88 -1.48 -7.59 16.88
N TYR A 89 -2.19 -7.67 15.77
CA TYR A 89 -3.12 -6.68 15.26
C TYR A 89 -4.58 -7.09 15.53
N THR A 90 -5.50 -6.12 15.64
CA THR A 90 -6.94 -6.32 15.91
C THR A 90 -7.23 -7.13 17.19
N ASN A 91 -7.07 -6.50 18.36
CA ASN A 91 -7.41 -7.11 19.66
C ASN A 91 -6.79 -8.51 19.89
N GLY A 92 -5.61 -8.78 19.34
CA GLY A 92 -4.89 -10.02 19.58
C GLY A 92 -5.26 -11.21 18.68
N LYS A 93 -5.93 -11.00 17.53
CA LYS A 93 -6.41 -12.12 16.67
C LYS A 93 -5.47 -12.51 15.53
N ILE A 94 -4.84 -11.53 14.88
CA ILE A 94 -3.99 -11.76 13.69
C ILE A 94 -2.59 -11.22 13.98
N PRO A 95 -1.50 -11.90 13.58
CA PRO A 95 -0.15 -11.35 13.72
C PRO A 95 0.00 -10.03 12.97
N GLU A 96 0.67 -9.05 13.58
CA GLU A 96 0.88 -7.72 13.00
C GLU A 96 1.67 -7.80 11.70
N PHE A 97 2.58 -8.77 11.57
CA PHE A 97 3.32 -9.01 10.33
C PHE A 97 2.41 -9.41 9.15
N VAL A 98 1.32 -10.11 9.41
CA VAL A 98 0.34 -10.48 8.38
C VAL A 98 -0.45 -9.25 7.94
N PHE A 99 -0.83 -8.39 8.89
CA PHE A 99 -1.47 -7.12 8.56
C PHE A 99 -0.53 -6.17 7.81
N PHE A 100 0.74 -6.10 8.19
CA PHE A 100 1.80 -5.38 7.49
C PHE A 100 1.88 -5.81 6.03
N ALA A 101 1.95 -7.12 5.77
CA ALA A 101 2.05 -7.68 4.43
C ALA A 101 0.77 -7.40 3.62
N TYR A 102 -0.41 -7.54 4.22
CA TYR A 102 -1.69 -7.25 3.58
C TYR A 102 -1.76 -5.79 3.11
N GLN A 103 -1.46 -4.83 3.99
CA GLN A 103 -1.52 -3.40 3.69
C GLN A 103 -0.44 -2.96 2.69
N MET A 104 0.72 -3.63 2.70
CA MET A 104 1.79 -3.39 1.72
C MET A 104 1.30 -3.61 0.29
N MET A 105 0.43 -4.60 0.05
CA MET A 105 -0.08 -4.88 -1.29
C MET A 105 -0.96 -3.73 -1.84
N PHE A 106 -1.74 -3.09 -0.97
CA PHE A 106 -2.49 -1.88 -1.32
C PHE A 106 -1.54 -0.70 -1.61
N ALA A 107 -0.51 -0.53 -0.79
CA ALA A 107 0.49 0.51 -1.01
C ALA A 107 1.18 0.35 -2.38
N ILE A 108 1.50 -0.88 -2.77
CA ILE A 108 2.14 -1.22 -4.05
C ILE A 108 1.25 -0.89 -5.25
N ILE A 109 -0.03 -1.29 -5.21
CA ILE A 109 -0.90 -1.19 -6.39
C ILE A 109 -1.40 0.23 -6.61
N THR A 110 -1.64 1.00 -5.56
CA THR A 110 -2.34 2.30 -5.65
C THR A 110 -1.66 3.31 -6.57
N PRO A 111 -0.39 3.72 -6.35
CA PRO A 111 0.27 4.66 -7.26
C PRO A 111 0.52 4.05 -8.64
N ALA A 112 0.56 2.71 -8.74
CA ALA A 112 0.69 2.00 -10.00
C ALA A 112 -0.59 2.11 -10.85
N LEU A 113 -1.79 2.24 -10.27
CA LEU A 113 -3.03 2.47 -11.02
C LEU A 113 -2.94 3.75 -11.87
N ILE A 114 -2.30 4.79 -11.36
CA ILE A 114 -2.17 6.07 -12.07
C ILE A 114 -1.21 5.96 -13.28
N THR A 115 -0.35 4.93 -13.34
CA THR A 115 0.60 4.75 -14.46
C THR A 115 -0.07 4.71 -15.83
N GLY A 116 -1.28 4.18 -15.90
CA GLY A 116 -2.11 4.18 -17.10
C GLY A 116 -2.38 5.58 -17.68
N ALA A 117 -2.41 6.63 -16.85
CA ALA A 117 -2.71 8.00 -17.27
C ALA A 117 -1.52 8.69 -17.98
N PHE A 118 -0.29 8.31 -17.65
CA PHE A 118 0.93 8.94 -18.17
C PHE A 118 1.84 7.98 -18.94
N VAL A 119 1.31 6.84 -19.39
CA VAL A 119 2.04 5.88 -20.22
C VAL A 119 2.70 6.61 -21.40
N ASN A 120 4.01 6.42 -21.57
CA ASN A 120 4.87 7.03 -22.60
C ASN A 120 5.11 8.53 -22.48
N ARG A 121 4.71 9.17 -21.39
CA ARG A 121 4.91 10.61 -21.16
C ARG A 121 5.99 10.91 -20.13
N ILE A 122 6.47 9.89 -19.41
CA ILE A 122 7.48 10.03 -18.37
C ILE A 122 8.63 9.05 -18.56
N ASN A 123 9.81 9.44 -18.12
CA ASN A 123 10.98 8.55 -18.06
C ASN A 123 11.00 7.77 -16.74
N PHE A 124 11.89 6.77 -16.65
CA PHE A 124 11.99 5.89 -15.48
C PHE A 124 12.36 6.62 -14.18
N LYS A 125 13.26 7.62 -14.25
CA LYS A 125 13.66 8.40 -13.08
C LYS A 125 12.48 9.22 -12.53
N ALA A 126 11.73 9.87 -13.42
CA ALA A 126 10.51 10.59 -13.05
C ALA A 126 9.47 9.65 -12.44
N TYR A 127 9.37 8.41 -12.91
CA TYR A 127 8.48 7.42 -12.33
C TYR A 127 8.86 7.05 -10.88
N LEU A 128 10.15 6.82 -10.59
CA LEU A 128 10.61 6.55 -9.22
C LEU A 128 10.38 7.74 -8.27
N ILE A 129 10.61 8.97 -8.75
CA ILE A 129 10.32 10.18 -7.99
C ILE A 129 8.82 10.26 -7.71
N TYR A 130 8.00 10.02 -8.73
CA TYR A 130 6.54 9.99 -8.59
C TYR A 130 6.10 8.96 -7.54
N LEU A 131 6.55 7.71 -7.63
CA LEU A 131 6.20 6.67 -6.63
C LEU A 131 6.54 7.14 -5.22
N THR A 132 7.74 7.68 -5.03
CA THR A 132 8.22 8.10 -3.70
C THR A 132 7.41 9.27 -3.14
N VAL A 133 7.27 10.34 -3.93
CA VAL A 133 6.57 11.56 -3.51
C VAL A 133 5.09 11.28 -3.29
N TRP A 134 4.45 10.56 -4.21
CA TRP A 134 3.03 10.25 -4.11
C TRP A 134 2.74 9.38 -2.89
N GLN A 135 3.59 8.40 -2.60
CA GLN A 135 3.40 7.57 -1.40
C GLN A 135 3.53 8.38 -0.11
N ILE A 136 4.54 9.27 -0.01
CA ILE A 136 4.81 10.05 1.19
C ILE A 136 3.75 11.13 1.45
N PHE A 137 3.35 11.85 0.40
CA PHE A 137 2.52 13.06 0.55
C PHE A 137 1.04 12.82 0.28
N VAL A 138 0.67 11.72 -0.38
CA VAL A 138 -0.73 11.39 -0.69
C VAL A 138 -1.12 10.10 0.02
N TYR A 139 -0.52 8.97 -0.37
CA TYR A 139 -1.01 7.67 0.11
C TYR A 139 -0.91 7.51 1.62
N TYR A 140 0.27 7.68 2.22
CA TYR A 140 0.46 7.44 3.66
C TYR A 140 -0.43 8.35 4.52
N PRO A 141 -0.55 9.67 4.23
CA PRO A 141 -1.51 10.52 4.94
C PRO A 141 -2.95 10.02 4.82
N PHE A 142 -3.42 9.65 3.62
CA PHE A 142 -4.80 9.18 3.45
C PHE A 142 -5.05 7.83 4.14
N VAL A 143 -4.09 6.91 4.09
CA VAL A 143 -4.16 5.67 4.86
C VAL A 143 -4.24 5.98 6.35
N HIS A 144 -3.38 6.84 6.88
CA HIS A 144 -3.37 7.14 8.30
C HIS A 144 -4.67 7.81 8.75
N MET A 145 -5.12 8.81 7.99
CA MET A 145 -6.35 9.53 8.26
C MET A 145 -7.58 8.61 8.31
N ILE A 146 -7.64 7.57 7.48
CA ILE A 146 -8.84 6.74 7.29
C ILE A 146 -8.74 5.39 8.00
N TRP A 147 -7.62 4.68 7.87
CA TRP A 147 -7.39 3.35 8.44
C TRP A 147 -6.48 3.33 9.66
N GLY A 148 -5.65 4.37 9.83
CA GLY A 148 -4.70 4.49 10.95
C GLY A 148 -5.27 5.11 12.22
N GLY A 149 -6.57 5.44 12.26
CA GLY A 149 -7.19 6.15 13.40
C GLY A 149 -6.98 7.67 13.40
N GLY A 150 -6.52 8.22 12.28
CA GLY A 150 -6.29 9.65 12.09
C GLY A 150 -7.58 10.47 11.88
N LEU A 151 -7.41 11.68 11.34
CA LEU A 151 -8.43 12.73 11.29
C LEU A 151 -9.78 12.29 10.70
N LEU A 152 -9.77 11.63 9.54
CA LEU A 152 -10.99 11.27 8.81
C LEU A 152 -11.75 10.12 9.49
N ALA A 153 -11.03 9.18 10.11
CA ALA A 153 -11.62 8.14 10.95
C ALA A 153 -12.36 8.76 12.14
N GLN A 154 -11.78 9.78 12.78
CA GLN A 154 -12.42 10.51 13.89
C GLN A 154 -13.66 11.31 13.45
N TRP A 155 -13.70 11.74 12.19
CA TRP A 155 -14.88 12.39 11.60
C TRP A 155 -15.97 11.40 11.16
N GLY A 156 -15.74 10.08 11.31
CA GLY A 156 -16.69 9.04 10.96
C GLY A 156 -16.71 8.68 9.47
N VAL A 157 -15.64 8.96 8.73
CA VAL A 157 -15.52 8.53 7.33
C VAL A 157 -15.43 7.00 7.27
N LEU A 158 -16.31 6.39 6.47
CA LEU A 158 -16.38 4.95 6.28
C LEU A 158 -15.78 4.57 4.92
N ASP A 159 -14.58 3.97 4.96
CA ASP A 159 -13.94 3.37 3.78
C ASP A 159 -13.43 1.98 4.13
N PHE A 160 -14.18 0.96 3.72
CA PHE A 160 -13.93 -0.42 4.12
C PHE A 160 -12.68 -1.04 3.46
N ALA A 161 -12.46 -0.76 2.17
CA ALA A 161 -11.47 -1.48 1.37
C ALA A 161 -10.72 -0.58 0.35
N GLY A 162 -10.86 0.73 0.44
CA GLY A 162 -10.01 1.68 -0.30
C GLY A 162 -10.75 2.42 -1.39
N GLY A 163 -12.06 2.60 -1.26
CA GLY A 163 -12.82 3.44 -2.16
C GLY A 163 -12.24 4.85 -2.25
N ILE A 164 -11.74 5.37 -1.13
CA ILE A 164 -11.04 6.66 -1.07
C ILE A 164 -9.54 6.43 -1.19
N VAL A 165 -8.96 5.65 -0.28
CA VAL A 165 -7.49 5.51 -0.11
C VAL A 165 -6.79 4.94 -1.36
N VAL A 166 -7.49 4.13 -2.16
CA VAL A 166 -6.91 3.43 -3.32
C VAL A 166 -7.43 3.98 -4.64
N HIS A 167 -8.74 4.27 -4.72
CA HIS A 167 -9.38 4.57 -6.00
C HIS A 167 -9.61 6.06 -6.24
N ALA A 168 -9.74 6.87 -5.19
CA ALA A 168 -10.04 8.30 -5.33
C ALA A 168 -8.79 9.20 -5.26
N THR A 169 -7.77 8.79 -4.51
CA THR A 169 -6.45 9.44 -4.44
C THR A 169 -5.67 9.29 -5.74
#